data_AF-A0A0K8PPA8-F1
#
_entry.id   AF-A0A0K8PPA8-F1
#
_cell.length_a   1.000
_cell.length_b   1.000
_cell.length_c   1.000
_cell.angle_alpha   90.00
_cell.angle_beta   90.00
_cell.angle_gamma   90.00
#
_symmetry.space_group_name_H-M   'P 1'
#
loop_
_entity.id
_entity.type
_entity.pdbx_description
1 polymer ?
#
loop_
_entity_poly.entity_id
_entity_poly.type
_entity_poly.pdbx_seq_one_letter_code
_entity_poly.pdbx_strand_id
1 'polypeptide(L)'
;MLMTTTPLRPQPERSPLQATVHLERWLRGHYDAVSDTAFEVVAEAGADLPALAASGLLDADGVIFAEPGVADSLPVPAVALEGSVLNCGDDLVVGGEFHIQVFDYVALGFVALVGPTVVRITGEDDLTAFLADADLAVSDGSLPQWLLNPGVVLADAPALAGMAPTGVARLYVTADGMVRTAPGGADLAPLRDGAAAIRAAVATHATDPSLDGVLPSRTLERARAERPWLPRYLQALDAVRALSRVAGGPVRISGFGMRLCPQAPAEPVESAALPLIARADDGTCFLLYPNGGRAFKVGQDVAILVEAKIACGDQRQADAVAAAALGVGADEVPGLYSRLRLPEMRAA
;
A
#
# COMPACT_ATOMS: atom_id res chain seq x y z
N MET A 1 -25.00 -45.66 21.22
CA MET A 1 -23.85 -44.85 20.79
C MET A 1 -24.41 -43.52 20.35
N LEU A 2 -24.52 -42.57 21.28
CA LEU A 2 -25.14 -41.26 21.05
C LEU A 2 -24.09 -40.35 20.42
N MET A 3 -24.32 -39.93 19.17
CA MET A 3 -23.49 -38.91 18.53
C MET A 3 -23.80 -37.56 19.17
N THR A 4 -22.84 -37.07 19.96
CA THR A 4 -22.83 -35.70 20.46
C THR A 4 -22.48 -34.76 19.31
N THR A 5 -23.48 -34.13 18.72
CA THR A 5 -23.31 -32.95 17.87
C THR A 5 -22.84 -31.79 18.75
N THR A 6 -21.55 -31.48 18.68
CA THR A 6 -21.00 -30.24 19.23
C THR A 6 -21.71 -29.06 18.55
N PRO A 7 -22.33 -28.12 19.29
CA PRO A 7 -22.93 -26.95 18.67
C PRO A 7 -21.82 -26.11 18.02
N LEU A 8 -22.01 -25.74 16.74
CA LEU A 8 -21.22 -24.68 16.12
C LEU A 8 -21.28 -23.47 17.06
N ARG A 9 -20.12 -23.01 17.51
CA ARG A 9 -20.03 -21.70 18.17
C ARG A 9 -20.64 -20.68 17.19
N PRO A 10 -21.52 -19.77 17.66
CA PRO A 10 -21.88 -18.61 16.85
C PRO A 10 -20.56 -17.91 16.48
N GLN A 11 -20.30 -17.76 15.19
CA GLN A 11 -19.17 -16.96 14.75
C GLN A 11 -19.37 -15.56 15.32
N PRO A 12 -18.32 -14.92 15.86
CA PRO A 12 -18.44 -13.51 16.22
C PRO A 12 -18.76 -12.78 14.92
N GLU A 13 -19.97 -12.23 14.81
CA GLU A 13 -20.30 -11.28 13.75
C GLU A 13 -19.23 -10.20 13.79
N ARG A 14 -18.31 -10.24 12.82
CA ARG A 14 -17.32 -9.16 12.67
C ARG A 14 -18.14 -7.93 12.33
N SER A 15 -17.91 -6.85 13.06
CA SER A 15 -18.68 -5.64 12.80
C SER A 15 -18.45 -5.20 11.35
N PRO A 16 -19.46 -4.61 10.69
CA PRO A 16 -19.30 -4.07 9.34
C PRO A 16 -18.08 -3.14 9.18
N LEU A 17 -17.69 -2.44 10.26
CA LEU A 17 -16.47 -1.64 10.32
C LEU A 17 -15.17 -2.47 10.30
N GLN A 18 -15.13 -3.65 10.89
CA GLN A 18 -13.97 -4.54 10.80
C GLN A 18 -13.82 -5.14 9.40
N ALA A 19 -14.94 -5.49 8.76
CA ALA A 19 -14.95 -6.01 7.40
C ALA A 19 -14.35 -5.02 6.39
N THR A 20 -14.68 -3.73 6.52
CA THR A 20 -14.14 -2.68 5.64
C THR A 20 -12.62 -2.49 5.83
N VAL A 21 -12.10 -2.64 7.05
CA VAL A 21 -10.63 -2.63 7.29
C VAL A 21 -9.94 -3.80 6.60
N HIS A 22 -10.51 -5.00 6.67
CA HIS A 22 -9.98 -6.17 5.96
C HIS A 22 -10.03 -5.97 4.45
N LEU A 23 -11.16 -5.46 3.92
CA LEU A 23 -11.28 -5.23 2.48
C LEU A 23 -10.32 -4.13 2.01
N GLU A 24 -10.15 -3.04 2.75
CA GLU A 24 -9.16 -2.01 2.42
C GLU A 24 -7.74 -2.59 2.40
N ARG A 25 -7.39 -3.42 3.40
CA ARG A 25 -6.09 -4.11 3.43
C ARG A 25 -5.90 -4.99 2.20
N TRP A 26 -6.92 -5.79 1.85
CA TRP A 26 -6.94 -6.59 0.64
C TRP A 26 -6.75 -5.71 -0.59
N LEU A 27 -7.56 -4.66 -0.77
CA LEU A 27 -7.50 -3.75 -1.93
C LEU A 27 -6.10 -3.14 -2.11
N ARG A 28 -5.49 -2.63 -1.02
CA ARG A 28 -4.13 -2.06 -1.07
C ARG A 28 -3.06 -3.10 -1.37
N GLY A 29 -3.23 -4.31 -0.84
CA GLY A 29 -2.27 -5.41 -0.98
C GLY A 29 -1.03 -5.31 -0.08
N HIS A 30 -0.97 -4.33 0.82
CA HIS A 30 0.20 -4.14 1.69
C HIS A 30 0.12 -5.00 2.95
N TYR A 31 1.16 -5.82 3.18
CA TYR A 31 1.31 -6.68 4.36
C TYR A 31 2.72 -6.57 4.92
N ASP A 32 2.84 -6.62 6.25
CA ASP A 32 4.11 -6.43 6.96
C ASP A 32 5.08 -7.62 6.83
N ALA A 33 4.59 -8.79 6.43
CA ALA A 33 5.37 -10.02 6.37
C ALA A 33 4.90 -10.95 5.25
N VAL A 34 5.83 -11.81 4.80
CA VAL A 34 5.51 -12.94 3.93
C VAL A 34 4.67 -13.95 4.72
N SER A 35 3.57 -14.40 4.12
CA SER A 35 2.67 -15.38 4.73
C SER A 35 2.45 -16.60 3.84
N ASP A 36 2.46 -17.77 4.46
CA ASP A 36 2.04 -19.03 3.82
C ASP A 36 0.51 -19.23 3.90
N THR A 37 -0.21 -18.37 4.61
CA THR A 37 -1.68 -18.39 4.71
C THR A 37 -2.28 -17.05 4.29
N ALA A 38 -3.49 -17.10 3.75
CA ALA A 38 -4.26 -15.94 3.33
C ALA A 38 -5.01 -15.35 4.52
N PHE A 39 -4.77 -14.08 4.78
CA PHE A 39 -5.55 -13.30 5.74
C PHE A 39 -6.82 -12.77 5.11
N GLU A 40 -6.80 -12.42 3.83
CA GLU A 40 -7.96 -11.99 3.07
C GLU A 40 -8.07 -12.72 1.73
N VAL A 41 -9.25 -13.25 1.48
CA VAL A 41 -9.62 -13.80 0.17
C VAL A 41 -10.87 -13.10 -0.33
N VAL A 42 -10.84 -12.61 -1.56
CA VAL A 42 -12.05 -12.20 -2.30
C VAL A 42 -12.32 -13.26 -3.34
N ALA A 43 -13.57 -13.74 -3.42
CA ALA A 43 -13.95 -14.76 -4.37
C ALA A 43 -15.09 -14.28 -5.26
N GLU A 44 -14.99 -14.56 -6.56
CA GLU A 44 -16.05 -14.32 -7.52
C GLU A 44 -17.26 -15.21 -7.27
N ALA A 45 -18.40 -14.74 -7.78
CA ALA A 45 -19.63 -15.51 -7.91
C ALA A 45 -19.36 -16.90 -8.51
N GLY A 46 -19.76 -17.96 -7.82
CA GLY A 46 -19.60 -19.34 -8.29
C GLY A 46 -18.26 -20.02 -7.96
N ALA A 47 -17.31 -19.34 -7.30
CA ALA A 47 -16.09 -19.98 -6.82
C ALA A 47 -16.37 -21.12 -5.80
N ASP A 48 -15.53 -22.17 -5.81
CA ASP A 48 -15.65 -23.32 -4.88
C ASP A 48 -15.10 -22.98 -3.48
N LEU A 49 -15.90 -22.25 -2.71
CA LEU A 49 -15.52 -21.82 -1.35
C LEU A 49 -15.38 -22.97 -0.34
N PRO A 50 -16.16 -24.06 -0.40
CA PRO A 50 -15.89 -25.25 0.39
C PRO A 50 -14.50 -25.84 0.14
N ALA A 51 -14.07 -25.93 -1.12
CA ALA A 51 -12.71 -26.35 -1.45
C ALA A 51 -11.65 -25.36 -0.92
N LEU A 52 -11.92 -24.05 -1.00
CA LEU A 52 -11.02 -23.02 -0.47
C LEU A 52 -10.85 -23.17 1.05
N ALA A 53 -11.95 -23.32 1.79
CA ALA A 53 -11.91 -23.50 3.24
C ALA A 53 -11.17 -24.80 3.65
N ALA A 54 -11.25 -25.85 2.82
CA ALA A 54 -10.55 -27.11 3.06
C ALA A 54 -9.09 -27.14 2.55
N SER A 55 -8.67 -26.14 1.78
CA SER A 55 -7.38 -26.14 1.07
C SER A 55 -6.16 -25.96 1.97
N GLY A 56 -6.36 -25.43 3.19
CA GLY A 56 -5.26 -25.02 4.07
C GLY A 56 -4.55 -23.74 3.62
N LEU A 57 -5.16 -22.97 2.71
CA LEU A 57 -4.71 -21.63 2.34
C LEU A 57 -5.15 -20.57 3.34
N LEU A 58 -6.38 -20.67 3.87
CA LEU A 58 -6.93 -19.64 4.74
C LEU A 58 -6.25 -19.67 6.12
N ASP A 59 -5.85 -18.51 6.61
CA ASP A 59 -5.35 -18.34 7.97
C ASP A 59 -6.46 -18.61 9.01
N ALA A 60 -6.09 -18.96 10.25
CA ALA A 60 -7.06 -19.20 11.31
C ALA A 60 -7.95 -17.98 11.60
N ASP A 61 -7.39 -16.77 11.46
CA ASP A 61 -8.11 -15.51 11.60
C ASP A 61 -8.45 -14.86 10.24
N GLY A 62 -8.24 -15.61 9.15
CA GLY A 62 -8.52 -15.15 7.79
C GLY A 62 -10.00 -14.89 7.53
N VAL A 63 -10.29 -14.09 6.52
CA VAL A 63 -11.66 -13.74 6.11
C VAL A 63 -11.86 -13.98 4.61
N ILE A 64 -13.02 -14.51 4.26
CA ILE A 64 -13.48 -14.67 2.88
C ILE A 64 -14.56 -13.62 2.59
N PHE A 65 -14.38 -12.84 1.53
CA PHE A 65 -15.42 -12.01 0.94
C PHE A 65 -16.06 -12.77 -0.22
N ALA A 66 -17.36 -13.00 -0.15
CA ALA A 66 -18.11 -13.83 -1.09
C ALA A 66 -19.55 -13.34 -1.25
N GLU A 67 -20.25 -13.84 -2.28
CA GLU A 67 -21.63 -13.45 -2.53
C GLU A 67 -22.56 -13.65 -1.31
N PRO A 68 -23.57 -12.77 -1.15
CA PRO A 68 -24.60 -12.94 -0.14
C PRO A 68 -25.25 -14.33 -0.16
N GLY A 69 -25.54 -14.88 1.02
CA GLY A 69 -26.10 -16.22 1.19
C GLY A 69 -25.08 -17.37 1.09
N VAL A 70 -24.00 -17.22 0.31
CA VAL A 70 -22.89 -18.18 0.33
C VAL A 70 -22.02 -17.96 1.56
N ALA A 71 -21.70 -16.70 1.88
CA ALA A 71 -20.92 -16.34 3.06
C ALA A 71 -21.49 -16.94 4.36
N ASP A 72 -22.83 -16.90 4.52
CA ASP A 72 -23.52 -17.41 5.72
C ASP A 72 -23.43 -18.93 5.89
N SER A 73 -23.11 -19.65 4.81
CA SER A 73 -23.04 -21.12 4.79
C SER A 73 -21.64 -21.67 5.11
N LEU A 74 -20.63 -20.81 5.21
CA LEU A 74 -19.25 -21.23 5.38
C LEU A 74 -18.89 -21.52 6.86
N PRO A 75 -18.07 -22.55 7.12
CA PRO A 75 -17.62 -22.86 8.47
C PRO A 75 -16.48 -21.95 8.96
N VAL A 76 -16.07 -20.97 8.15
CA VAL A 76 -14.97 -20.02 8.40
C VAL A 76 -15.48 -18.58 8.37
N PRO A 77 -14.76 -17.59 8.92
CA PRO A 77 -15.19 -16.20 8.87
C PRO A 77 -15.39 -15.73 7.43
N ALA A 78 -16.62 -15.32 7.12
CA ALA A 78 -16.98 -14.83 5.81
C ALA A 78 -17.83 -13.56 5.91
N VAL A 79 -17.69 -12.68 4.92
CA VAL A 79 -18.42 -11.43 4.81
C VAL A 79 -19.10 -11.39 3.45
N ALA A 80 -20.40 -11.07 3.44
CA ALA A 80 -21.14 -10.85 2.21
C ALA A 80 -20.53 -9.66 1.44
N LEU A 81 -20.18 -9.88 0.18
CA LEU A 81 -19.71 -8.90 -0.77
C LEU A 81 -20.55 -9.04 -2.03
N GLU A 82 -21.36 -8.03 -2.32
CA GLU A 82 -22.12 -7.93 -3.57
C GLU A 82 -21.37 -7.04 -4.56
N GLY A 83 -21.48 -7.33 -5.84
CA GLY A 83 -20.88 -6.55 -6.92
C GLY A 83 -19.53 -7.08 -7.40
N SER A 84 -18.74 -6.21 -8.03
CA SER A 84 -17.48 -6.58 -8.69
C SER A 84 -16.40 -5.53 -8.46
N VAL A 85 -15.15 -5.95 -8.55
CA VAL A 85 -13.97 -5.07 -8.55
C VAL A 85 -13.29 -4.99 -9.91
N LEU A 86 -13.82 -5.67 -10.92
CA LEU A 86 -13.11 -5.95 -12.16
C LEU A 86 -13.07 -4.76 -13.11
N ASN A 87 -14.16 -4.01 -13.25
CA ASN A 87 -14.33 -2.99 -14.27
C ASN A 87 -14.56 -1.61 -13.67
N CYS A 88 -14.17 -0.58 -14.43
CA CYS A 88 -14.53 0.79 -14.12
C CYS A 88 -16.05 0.98 -14.06
N GLY A 89 -16.52 1.65 -13.02
CA GLY A 89 -17.93 1.89 -12.75
C GLY A 89 -18.63 0.74 -12.03
N ASP A 90 -17.92 -0.34 -11.69
CA ASP A 90 -18.45 -1.34 -10.78
C ASP A 90 -18.65 -0.73 -9.38
N ASP A 91 -19.64 -1.25 -8.67
CA ASP A 91 -19.90 -0.95 -7.27
C ASP A 91 -19.75 -2.23 -6.44
N LEU A 92 -19.27 -2.07 -5.21
CA LEU A 92 -19.25 -3.11 -4.18
C LEU A 92 -20.16 -2.73 -3.03
N VAL A 93 -20.86 -3.72 -2.48
CA VAL A 93 -21.59 -3.59 -1.21
C VAL A 93 -21.05 -4.58 -0.20
N VAL A 94 -20.40 -4.08 0.86
CA VAL A 94 -19.81 -4.89 1.92
C VAL A 94 -20.80 -5.01 3.07
N GLY A 95 -21.12 -6.25 3.45
CA GLY A 95 -22.02 -6.55 4.55
C GLY A 95 -23.43 -5.98 4.38
N GLY A 96 -23.84 -5.65 3.15
CA GLY A 96 -25.14 -5.03 2.86
C GLY A 96 -25.28 -3.55 3.25
N GLU A 97 -24.21 -2.90 3.71
CA GLU A 97 -24.27 -1.54 4.26
C GLU A 97 -23.30 -0.56 3.61
N PHE A 98 -22.06 -1.00 3.33
CA PHE A 98 -21.01 -0.11 2.85
C PHE A 98 -20.84 -0.18 1.35
N HIS A 99 -21.15 0.92 0.68
CA HIS A 99 -20.98 1.08 -0.76
C HIS A 99 -19.58 1.62 -1.09
N ILE A 100 -18.90 0.95 -2.03
CA ILE A 100 -17.57 1.33 -2.53
C ILE A 100 -17.63 1.37 -4.05
N GLN A 101 -17.19 2.47 -4.65
CA GLN A 101 -17.16 2.62 -6.11
C GLN A 101 -15.79 2.20 -6.66
N VAL A 102 -15.74 1.63 -7.86
CA VAL A 102 -14.50 1.20 -8.50
C VAL A 102 -14.28 2.01 -9.77
N PHE A 103 -13.10 2.63 -9.89
CA PHE A 103 -12.70 3.38 -11.07
C PHE A 103 -11.29 3.02 -11.51
N ASP A 104 -11.06 3.14 -12.81
CA ASP A 104 -9.71 3.12 -13.37
C ASP A 104 -9.02 4.47 -13.07
N TYR A 105 -7.69 4.46 -13.00
CA TYR A 105 -6.91 5.62 -12.59
C TYR A 105 -7.18 6.86 -13.45
N VAL A 106 -7.23 6.70 -14.78
CA VAL A 106 -7.50 7.81 -15.71
C VAL A 106 -8.90 8.39 -15.52
N ALA A 107 -9.89 7.56 -15.20
CA ALA A 107 -11.29 7.98 -15.09
C ALA A 107 -11.51 8.97 -13.93
N LEU A 108 -10.71 8.88 -12.87
CA LEU A 108 -10.88 9.69 -11.67
C LEU A 108 -10.65 11.19 -11.85
N GLY A 109 -9.88 11.58 -12.86
CA GLY A 109 -9.71 12.99 -13.20
C GLY A 109 -11.00 13.67 -13.69
N PHE A 110 -12.03 12.88 -14.02
CA PHE A 110 -13.25 13.36 -14.71
C PHE A 110 -14.54 13.13 -13.92
N VAL A 111 -14.48 12.49 -12.74
CA VAL A 111 -15.66 12.13 -11.95
C VAL A 111 -15.65 12.80 -10.58
N ALA A 112 -16.84 13.16 -10.10
CA ALA A 112 -17.00 13.62 -8.73
C ALA A 112 -17.03 12.42 -7.79
N LEU A 113 -16.12 12.40 -6.81
CA LEU A 113 -16.08 11.37 -5.79
C LEU A 113 -17.19 11.60 -4.75
N VAL A 114 -18.17 10.70 -4.70
CA VAL A 114 -19.34 10.82 -3.80
C VAL A 114 -19.23 9.90 -2.58
N GLY A 115 -18.27 8.97 -2.55
CA GLY A 115 -18.09 8.04 -1.44
C GLY A 115 -16.73 7.31 -1.44
N PRO A 116 -16.59 6.27 -0.60
CA PRO A 116 -15.44 5.37 -0.62
C PRO A 116 -15.20 4.86 -2.04
N THR A 117 -13.96 4.95 -2.50
CA THR A 117 -13.60 4.69 -3.89
C THR A 117 -12.31 3.89 -3.96
N VAL A 118 -12.32 2.87 -4.81
CA VAL A 118 -11.15 2.09 -5.19
C VAL A 118 -10.69 2.58 -6.56
N VAL A 119 -9.40 2.78 -6.67
CA VAL A 119 -8.71 3.17 -7.90
C VAL A 119 -7.84 2.02 -8.34
N ARG A 120 -7.99 1.59 -9.58
CA ARG A 120 -7.20 0.47 -10.13
C ARG A 120 -6.38 0.91 -11.33
N ILE A 121 -5.27 0.21 -11.54
CA ILE A 121 -4.52 0.23 -12.78
C ILE A 121 -5.00 -0.97 -13.58
N THR A 122 -5.70 -0.73 -14.68
CA THR A 122 -6.30 -1.80 -15.50
C THR A 122 -5.64 -1.95 -16.86
N GLY A 123 -4.74 -1.02 -17.22
CA GLY A 123 -3.96 -1.08 -18.45
C GLY A 123 -2.84 -0.03 -18.50
N GLU A 124 -2.20 0.08 -19.66
CA GLU A 124 -1.03 0.95 -19.86
C GLU A 124 -1.35 2.44 -19.77
N ASP A 125 -2.56 2.86 -20.14
CA ASP A 125 -2.99 4.26 -20.04
C ASP A 125 -3.09 4.72 -18.57
N ASP A 126 -3.64 3.86 -17.71
CA ASP A 126 -3.69 4.08 -16.26
C ASP A 126 -2.29 4.19 -15.66
N LEU A 127 -1.41 3.27 -16.04
CA LEU A 127 -0.02 3.31 -15.58
C LEU A 127 0.66 4.61 -16.04
N THR A 128 0.47 5.02 -17.29
CA THR A 128 1.07 6.23 -17.83
C THR A 128 0.61 7.47 -17.07
N ALA A 129 -0.69 7.57 -16.77
CA ALA A 129 -1.23 8.68 -15.97
C ALA A 129 -0.68 8.66 -14.53
N PHE A 130 -0.62 7.50 -13.89
CA PHE A 130 -0.04 7.35 -12.56
C PHE A 130 1.43 7.79 -12.50
N LEU A 131 2.23 7.40 -13.49
CA LEU A 131 3.64 7.77 -13.55
C LEU A 131 3.82 9.28 -13.82
N ALA A 132 2.94 9.88 -14.64
CA ALA A 132 2.98 11.33 -14.88
C ALA A 132 2.67 12.12 -13.59
N ASP A 133 1.69 11.70 -12.81
CA ASP A 133 1.39 12.30 -11.50
C ASP A 133 2.55 12.12 -10.50
N ALA A 134 3.19 10.95 -10.53
CA ALA A 134 4.38 10.68 -9.71
C ALA A 134 5.56 11.60 -10.11
N ASP A 135 5.78 11.81 -11.41
CA ASP A 135 6.84 12.68 -11.94
C ASP A 135 6.55 14.16 -11.57
N LEU A 136 5.29 14.59 -11.64
CA LEU A 136 4.85 15.92 -11.19
C LEU A 136 5.15 16.12 -9.71
N ALA A 137 4.81 15.14 -8.87
CA ALA A 137 5.09 15.18 -7.44
C ALA A 137 6.58 15.40 -7.14
N VAL A 138 7.49 14.75 -7.89
CA VAL A 138 8.93 14.98 -7.74
C VAL A 138 9.31 16.39 -8.19
N SER A 139 8.80 16.82 -9.35
CA SER A 139 9.19 18.09 -9.97
C SER A 139 8.75 19.33 -9.20
N ASP A 140 7.52 19.36 -8.68
CA ASP A 140 6.92 20.56 -8.06
C ASP A 140 6.12 20.28 -6.79
N GLY A 141 5.98 19.00 -6.39
CA GLY A 141 5.28 18.61 -5.16
C GLY A 141 3.78 18.45 -5.34
N SER A 142 3.27 18.53 -6.57
CA SER A 142 1.86 18.32 -6.87
C SER A 142 1.48 16.86 -6.68
N LEU A 143 0.60 16.62 -5.72
CA LEU A 143 -0.02 15.31 -5.51
C LEU A 143 -1.48 15.36 -6.00
N PRO A 144 -1.98 14.30 -6.65
CA PRO A 144 -3.36 14.24 -7.09
C PRO A 144 -4.32 14.39 -5.90
N GLN A 145 -5.14 15.43 -5.90
CA GLN A 145 -5.97 15.77 -4.73
C GLN A 145 -6.99 14.67 -4.39
N TRP A 146 -7.48 13.97 -5.41
CA TRP A 146 -8.37 12.81 -5.22
C TRP A 146 -7.62 11.65 -4.56
N LEU A 147 -6.34 11.43 -4.87
CA LEU A 147 -5.51 10.51 -4.09
C LEU A 147 -5.26 11.02 -2.67
N LEU A 148 -5.43 12.29 -2.32
CA LEU A 148 -5.28 12.72 -0.92
C LEU A 148 -6.57 12.55 -0.10
N ASN A 149 -7.68 12.22 -0.75
CA ASN A 149 -8.93 11.93 -0.06
C ASN A 149 -8.79 10.58 0.71
N PRO A 150 -9.07 10.55 2.02
CA PRO A 150 -8.95 9.31 2.80
C PRO A 150 -9.96 8.23 2.42
N GLY A 151 -11.04 8.57 1.73
CA GLY A 151 -11.98 7.60 1.18
C GLY A 151 -11.49 6.94 -0.11
N VAL A 152 -10.32 7.33 -0.63
CA VAL A 152 -9.78 6.82 -1.90
C VAL A 152 -8.62 5.85 -1.66
N VAL A 153 -8.78 4.62 -2.11
CA VAL A 153 -7.79 3.55 -2.02
C VAL A 153 -7.20 3.30 -3.40
N LEU A 154 -5.89 3.50 -3.56
CA LEU A 154 -5.17 3.01 -4.73
C LEU A 154 -4.86 1.53 -4.52
N ALA A 155 -5.41 0.68 -5.38
CA ALA A 155 -5.24 -0.76 -5.32
C ALA A 155 -3.84 -1.18 -5.78
N ASP A 156 -3.41 -2.36 -5.31
CA ASP A 156 -2.23 -3.06 -5.83
C ASP A 156 -0.92 -2.24 -5.72
N ALA A 157 -0.85 -1.35 -4.72
CA ALA A 157 0.26 -0.42 -4.51
C ALA A 157 1.64 -1.11 -4.38
N PRO A 158 1.80 -2.28 -3.73
CA PRO A 158 3.07 -3.01 -3.72
C PRO A 158 3.59 -3.39 -5.11
N ALA A 159 2.69 -3.74 -6.03
CA ALA A 159 3.08 -3.99 -7.41
C ALA A 159 3.53 -2.67 -8.08
N LEU A 160 2.87 -1.54 -7.87
CA LEU A 160 3.36 -0.26 -8.40
C LEU A 160 4.74 0.12 -7.85
N ALA A 161 4.99 -0.14 -6.56
CA ALA A 161 6.28 0.07 -5.93
C ALA A 161 7.36 -0.95 -6.34
N GLY A 162 7.01 -2.08 -6.96
CA GLY A 162 7.98 -3.15 -7.21
C GLY A 162 8.48 -3.82 -5.93
N MET A 163 7.62 -3.89 -4.91
CA MET A 163 7.90 -4.64 -3.70
C MET A 163 7.95 -6.15 -4.00
N ALA A 164 8.66 -6.90 -3.16
CA ALA A 164 8.63 -8.35 -3.20
C ALA A 164 7.24 -8.88 -2.82
N PRO A 165 6.82 -10.06 -3.32
CA PRO A 165 5.56 -10.67 -2.93
C PRO A 165 5.51 -10.97 -1.43
N THR A 166 4.33 -10.81 -0.82
CA THR A 166 4.07 -11.12 0.60
C THR A 166 3.54 -12.55 0.79
N GLY A 167 3.90 -13.46 -0.12
CA GLY A 167 3.38 -14.82 -0.14
C GLY A 167 1.91 -14.85 -0.55
N VAL A 168 1.11 -15.67 0.14
CA VAL A 168 -0.33 -15.85 -0.14
C VAL A 168 -1.22 -15.05 0.81
N ALA A 169 -0.69 -14.02 1.48
CA ALA A 169 -1.42 -13.18 2.45
C ALA A 169 -2.74 -12.62 1.92
N ARG A 170 -2.80 -12.35 0.61
CA ARG A 170 -3.94 -11.86 -0.13
C ARG A 170 -4.22 -12.75 -1.32
N LEU A 171 -5.46 -13.20 -1.48
CA LEU A 171 -5.87 -13.97 -2.65
C LEU A 171 -7.14 -13.44 -3.30
N TYR A 172 -7.24 -13.67 -4.61
CA TYR A 172 -8.43 -13.53 -5.42
C TYR A 172 -8.73 -14.88 -6.07
N VAL A 173 -9.97 -15.37 -5.94
CA VAL A 173 -10.40 -16.64 -6.53
C VAL A 173 -11.48 -16.37 -7.57
N THR A 174 -11.20 -16.72 -8.82
CA THR A 174 -12.14 -16.55 -9.92
C THR A 174 -13.25 -17.61 -9.89
N ALA A 175 -14.31 -17.39 -10.66
CA ALA A 175 -15.44 -18.31 -10.76
C ALA A 175 -15.04 -19.71 -11.28
N ASP A 176 -14.00 -19.80 -12.12
CA ASP A 176 -13.46 -21.07 -12.62
C ASP A 176 -12.41 -21.70 -11.66
N GLY A 177 -12.19 -21.09 -10.51
CA GLY A 177 -11.32 -21.57 -9.44
C GLY A 177 -9.84 -21.29 -9.69
N MET A 178 -9.48 -20.37 -10.59
CA MET A 178 -8.11 -19.86 -10.70
C MET A 178 -7.80 -18.95 -9.50
N VAL A 179 -6.60 -19.08 -8.95
CA VAL A 179 -6.14 -18.26 -7.83
C VAL A 179 -5.13 -17.23 -8.32
N ARG A 180 -5.31 -15.98 -7.88
CA ARG A 180 -4.44 -14.83 -8.12
C ARG A 180 -4.15 -14.11 -6.80
N THR A 181 -3.20 -13.17 -6.77
CA THR A 181 -3.02 -12.25 -5.61
C THR A 181 -3.99 -11.07 -5.64
N ALA A 182 -4.46 -10.69 -6.82
CA ALA A 182 -5.40 -9.60 -7.07
C ALA A 182 -6.20 -9.86 -8.36
N PRO A 183 -7.30 -9.12 -8.63
CA PRO A 183 -8.12 -9.37 -9.81
C PRO A 183 -7.36 -9.20 -11.14
N GLY A 184 -6.44 -8.24 -11.20
CA GLY A 184 -5.55 -7.99 -12.35
C GLY A 184 -4.21 -8.74 -12.29
N GLY A 185 -4.04 -9.66 -11.34
CA GLY A 185 -2.77 -10.35 -11.12
C GLY A 185 -2.55 -11.53 -12.05
N ALA A 186 -1.34 -12.11 -11.99
CA ALA A 186 -1.03 -13.35 -12.68
C ALA A 186 -1.88 -14.52 -12.19
N ASP A 187 -2.23 -15.43 -13.11
CA ASP A 187 -2.77 -16.75 -12.78
C ASP A 187 -1.69 -17.57 -12.06
N LEU A 188 -1.88 -17.87 -10.78
CA LEU A 188 -0.91 -18.61 -9.98
C LEU A 188 -1.07 -20.11 -10.20
N ALA A 189 -2.23 -20.63 -9.83
CA ALA A 189 -2.65 -22.01 -10.05
C ALA A 189 -4.16 -22.16 -9.78
N PRO A 190 -4.81 -23.17 -10.37
CA PRO A 190 -6.14 -23.60 -9.95
C PRO A 190 -6.19 -24.00 -8.48
N LEU A 191 -7.27 -23.65 -7.77
CA LEU A 191 -7.49 -23.99 -6.37
C LEU A 191 -7.41 -25.50 -6.11
N ARG A 192 -7.88 -26.31 -7.06
CA ARG A 192 -7.84 -27.77 -7.03
C ARG A 192 -6.42 -28.36 -6.98
N ASP A 193 -5.41 -27.60 -7.38
CA ASP A 193 -4.01 -28.04 -7.36
C ASP A 193 -3.39 -27.89 -5.95
N GLY A 194 -4.11 -27.20 -5.04
CA GLY A 194 -3.83 -27.14 -3.62
C GLY A 194 -2.84 -26.05 -3.19
N ALA A 195 -2.75 -25.82 -1.88
CA ALA A 195 -2.00 -24.71 -1.29
C ALA A 195 -0.50 -24.71 -1.66
N ALA A 196 0.12 -25.89 -1.77
CA ALA A 196 1.54 -26.01 -2.10
C ALA A 196 1.85 -25.50 -3.52
N ALA A 197 0.98 -25.78 -4.49
CA ALA A 197 1.15 -25.32 -5.87
C ALA A 197 1.04 -23.79 -5.95
N ILE A 198 0.04 -23.22 -5.28
CA ILE A 198 -0.19 -21.77 -5.25
C ILE A 198 0.97 -21.03 -4.58
N ARG A 199 1.45 -21.50 -3.42
CA ARG A 199 2.63 -20.92 -2.74
C ARG A 199 3.88 -21.00 -3.62
N ALA A 200 4.10 -22.15 -4.26
CA ALA A 200 5.23 -22.33 -5.17
C ALA A 200 5.17 -21.37 -6.36
N ALA A 201 3.97 -21.16 -6.94
CA ALA A 201 3.76 -20.22 -8.03
C ALA A 201 4.11 -18.78 -7.60
N VAL A 202 3.59 -18.29 -6.46
CA VAL A 202 3.92 -16.95 -5.93
C VAL A 202 5.43 -16.79 -5.73
N ALA A 203 6.10 -17.81 -5.18
CA ALA A 203 7.53 -17.78 -4.91
C ALA A 203 8.41 -17.67 -6.17
N THR A 204 7.86 -17.88 -7.37
CA THR A 204 8.60 -17.69 -8.63
C THR A 204 8.72 -16.22 -9.05
N HIS A 205 7.92 -15.33 -8.47
CA HIS A 205 7.93 -13.91 -8.83
C HIS A 205 8.95 -13.12 -8.00
N ALA A 206 9.76 -12.30 -8.68
CA ALA A 206 10.72 -11.41 -8.03
C ALA A 206 10.05 -10.17 -7.41
N THR A 207 8.91 -9.75 -7.95
CA THR A 207 8.08 -8.63 -7.46
C THR A 207 6.62 -9.07 -7.36
N ASP A 208 5.82 -8.33 -6.59
CA ASP A 208 4.40 -8.60 -6.42
C ASP A 208 3.66 -8.75 -7.78
N PRO A 209 2.97 -9.89 -8.01
CA PRO A 209 2.37 -10.22 -9.30
C PRO A 209 0.97 -9.66 -9.52
N SER A 210 0.48 -8.78 -8.64
CA SER A 210 -0.92 -8.31 -8.63
C SER A 210 -1.36 -7.48 -9.85
N LEU A 211 -0.43 -7.11 -10.73
CA LEU A 211 -0.70 -6.39 -11.98
C LEU A 211 -0.24 -7.14 -13.24
N ASP A 212 0.31 -8.36 -13.11
CA ASP A 212 0.92 -9.09 -14.22
C ASP A 212 -0.11 -9.61 -15.25
N GLY A 213 -1.40 -9.63 -14.89
CA GLY A 213 -2.49 -9.99 -15.80
C GLY A 213 -3.01 -8.82 -16.64
N VAL A 214 -2.69 -7.57 -16.26
CA VAL A 214 -3.17 -6.34 -16.92
C VAL A 214 -2.04 -5.53 -17.56
N LEU A 215 -0.80 -5.72 -17.10
CA LEU A 215 0.38 -5.02 -17.60
C LEU A 215 1.48 -6.01 -18.00
N PRO A 216 2.17 -5.79 -19.13
CA PRO A 216 3.37 -6.56 -19.45
C PRO A 216 4.46 -6.32 -18.40
N SER A 217 5.10 -7.39 -17.89
CA SER A 217 6.12 -7.29 -16.83
C SER A 217 7.26 -6.33 -17.19
N ARG A 218 7.69 -6.31 -18.46
CA ARG A 218 8.73 -5.37 -18.95
C ARG A 218 8.32 -3.91 -18.83
N THR A 219 7.03 -3.59 -18.94
CA THR A 219 6.53 -2.21 -18.82
C THR A 219 6.66 -1.74 -17.38
N LEU A 220 6.26 -2.56 -16.41
CA LEU A 220 6.43 -2.27 -14.97
C LEU A 220 7.89 -2.23 -14.55
N GLU A 221 8.71 -3.19 -15.00
CA GLU A 221 10.15 -3.21 -14.74
C GLU A 221 10.84 -1.93 -15.21
N ARG A 222 10.56 -1.49 -16.44
CA ARG A 222 11.11 -0.25 -16.99
C ARG A 222 10.65 0.97 -16.18
N ALA A 223 9.34 1.06 -15.88
CA ALA A 223 8.80 2.17 -15.11
C ALA A 223 9.48 2.31 -13.74
N ARG A 224 9.69 1.20 -13.04
CA ARG A 224 10.38 1.15 -11.73
C ARG A 224 11.87 1.46 -11.85
N ALA A 225 12.54 0.99 -12.90
CA ALA A 225 13.96 1.27 -13.14
C ALA A 225 14.22 2.75 -13.44
N GLU A 226 13.32 3.40 -14.19
CA GLU A 226 13.39 4.83 -14.49
C GLU A 226 13.04 5.70 -13.29
N ARG A 227 12.24 5.18 -12.35
CA ARG A 227 11.71 5.90 -11.19
C ARG A 227 11.94 5.11 -9.90
N PRO A 228 13.20 4.95 -9.45
CA PRO A 228 13.53 4.18 -8.26
C PRO A 228 12.87 4.74 -6.98
N TRP A 229 12.38 5.98 -7.02
CA TRP A 229 11.68 6.66 -5.94
C TRP A 229 10.17 6.35 -5.85
N LEU A 230 9.59 5.54 -6.76
CA LEU A 230 8.16 5.19 -6.73
C LEU A 230 7.65 4.62 -5.39
N PRO A 231 8.38 3.71 -4.70
CA PRO A 231 7.95 3.25 -3.38
C PRO A 231 7.84 4.40 -2.37
N ARG A 232 8.77 5.36 -2.46
CA ARG A 232 8.81 6.54 -1.59
C ARG A 232 7.70 7.54 -1.94
N TYR A 233 7.30 7.63 -3.21
CA TYR A 233 6.14 8.40 -3.66
C TYR A 233 4.83 7.86 -3.08
N LEU A 234 4.62 6.54 -3.10
CA LEU A 234 3.43 5.94 -2.49
C LEU A 234 3.38 6.19 -0.98
N GLN A 235 4.53 6.10 -0.29
CA GLN A 235 4.61 6.47 1.13
C GLN A 235 4.35 7.96 1.36
N ALA A 236 4.77 8.84 0.44
CA ALA A 236 4.50 10.27 0.53
C ALA A 236 3.00 10.59 0.44
N LEU A 237 2.26 9.89 -0.43
CA LEU A 237 0.79 10.00 -0.50
C LEU A 237 0.15 9.66 0.86
N ASP A 238 0.51 8.51 1.43
CA ASP A 238 -0.02 8.08 2.73
C ASP A 238 0.40 9.02 3.87
N ALA A 239 1.63 9.54 3.84
CA ALA A 239 2.14 10.52 4.79
C ALA A 239 1.34 11.84 4.76
N VAL A 240 1.08 12.39 3.57
CA VAL A 240 0.31 13.62 3.41
C VAL A 240 -1.13 13.42 3.85
N ARG A 241 -1.78 12.30 3.51
CA ARG A 241 -3.12 11.95 4.01
C ARG A 241 -3.18 11.92 5.54
N ALA A 242 -2.21 11.26 6.16
CA ALA A 242 -2.16 11.11 7.62
C ALA A 242 -1.90 12.46 8.30
N LEU A 243 -0.96 13.25 7.80
CA LEU A 243 -0.55 14.51 8.44
C LEU A 243 -1.55 15.65 8.21
N SER A 244 -2.25 15.69 7.07
CA SER A 244 -3.21 16.77 6.78
C SER A 244 -4.33 16.88 7.83
N ARG A 245 -4.61 15.77 8.56
CA ARG A 245 -5.59 15.74 9.66
C ARG A 245 -5.08 16.39 10.95
N VAL A 246 -3.77 16.45 11.15
CA VAL A 246 -3.14 16.89 12.42
C VAL A 246 -2.32 18.18 12.28
N ALA A 247 -1.82 18.48 11.09
CA ALA A 247 -0.92 19.61 10.84
C ALA A 247 -1.64 20.97 10.72
N GLY A 248 -2.98 20.98 10.64
CA GLY A 248 -3.77 22.22 10.56
C GLY A 248 -3.61 23.00 9.25
N GLY A 249 -2.99 22.40 8.23
CA GLY A 249 -2.75 23.02 6.92
C GLY A 249 -2.05 22.06 5.94
N PRO A 250 -1.72 22.53 4.72
CA PRO A 250 -0.99 21.76 3.73
C PRO A 250 0.36 21.25 4.24
N VAL A 251 0.73 20.06 3.78
CA VAL A 251 1.96 19.37 4.16
C VAL A 251 2.75 19.05 2.89
N ARG A 252 4.04 19.36 2.91
CA ARG A 252 4.99 19.06 1.84
C ARG A 252 5.99 18.01 2.30
N ILE A 253 6.43 17.15 1.39
CA ILE A 253 7.40 16.08 1.68
C ILE A 253 8.74 16.44 1.03
N SER A 254 9.83 16.33 1.78
CA SER A 254 11.17 16.47 1.19
C SER A 254 11.41 15.40 0.13
N GLY A 255 11.93 15.85 -1.02
CA GLY A 255 12.13 15.05 -2.23
C GLY A 255 10.98 15.15 -3.23
N PHE A 256 9.84 15.73 -2.84
CA PHE A 256 8.69 15.92 -3.70
C PHE A 256 8.36 17.41 -3.78
N GLY A 257 8.95 18.10 -4.77
CA GLY A 257 8.79 19.54 -4.99
C GLY A 257 9.58 20.46 -4.05
N MET A 258 10.27 19.91 -3.06
CA MET A 258 11.06 20.68 -2.10
C MET A 258 12.19 19.87 -1.47
N ARG A 259 13.21 20.58 -0.96
CA ARG A 259 14.24 20.06 -0.03
C ARG A 259 14.39 21.03 1.14
N LEU A 260 14.60 20.54 2.37
CA LEU A 260 14.99 21.44 3.47
C LEU A 260 16.46 21.84 3.34
N CYS A 261 17.24 20.96 2.71
CA CYS A 261 18.62 21.10 2.29
C CYS A 261 18.70 21.34 0.78
N PRO A 262 18.77 22.60 0.29
CA PRO A 262 18.78 22.89 -1.15
C PRO A 262 19.93 22.25 -1.94
N GLN A 263 21.02 21.88 -1.27
CA GLN A 263 22.20 21.24 -1.85
C GLN A 263 22.08 19.71 -1.94
N ALA A 264 21.02 19.11 -1.38
CA ALA A 264 20.73 17.69 -1.55
C ALA A 264 20.30 17.38 -3.00
N PRO A 265 20.38 16.11 -3.46
CA PRO A 265 19.85 15.71 -4.75
C PRO A 265 18.38 16.16 -4.93
N ALA A 266 18.06 16.72 -6.10
CA ALA A 266 16.73 17.24 -6.37
C ALA A 266 15.67 16.12 -6.33
N GLU A 267 15.92 15.02 -7.04
CA GLU A 267 15.08 13.82 -7.01
C GLU A 267 15.34 12.99 -5.75
N PRO A 268 14.33 12.23 -5.25
CA PRO A 268 14.54 11.30 -4.17
C PRO A 268 15.49 10.18 -4.59
N VAL A 269 16.58 10.02 -3.84
CA VAL A 269 17.55 8.92 -3.97
C VAL A 269 17.52 8.00 -2.76
N GLU A 270 16.76 8.38 -1.74
CA GLU A 270 16.69 7.71 -0.46
C GLU A 270 15.89 6.42 -0.57
N SER A 271 16.35 5.38 0.13
CA SER A 271 15.57 4.15 0.29
C SER A 271 14.21 4.43 0.92
N ALA A 272 13.16 3.75 0.42
CA ALA A 272 11.83 3.79 1.02
C ALA A 272 11.76 3.14 2.41
N ALA A 273 12.81 2.44 2.86
CA ALA A 273 12.90 1.99 4.25
C ALA A 273 13.27 3.12 5.23
N LEU A 274 13.79 4.24 4.71
CA LEU A 274 14.18 5.39 5.54
C LEU A 274 12.99 6.33 5.79
N PRO A 275 12.97 7.03 6.94
CA PRO A 275 11.89 7.95 7.26
C PRO A 275 11.64 9.00 6.18
N LEU A 276 10.37 9.38 6.01
CA LEU A 276 9.98 10.58 5.28
C LEU A 276 10.13 11.81 6.17
N ILE A 277 10.43 12.94 5.54
CA ILE A 277 10.52 14.23 6.22
C ILE A 277 9.46 15.12 5.63
N ALA A 278 8.57 15.63 6.47
CA ALA A 278 7.49 16.51 6.06
C ALA A 278 7.61 17.88 6.71
N ARG A 279 7.13 18.91 6.02
CA ARG A 279 7.03 20.28 6.52
C ARG A 279 5.63 20.81 6.27
N ALA A 280 4.98 21.26 7.34
CA ALA A 280 3.73 22.00 7.27
C ALA A 280 4.00 23.48 6.94
N ASP A 281 2.97 24.19 6.46
CA ASP A 281 3.10 25.60 6.08
C ASP A 281 3.45 26.54 7.25
N ASP A 282 3.12 26.18 8.49
CA ASP A 282 3.53 26.91 9.70
C ASP A 282 5.03 26.74 10.04
N GLY A 283 5.76 25.92 9.27
CA GLY A 283 7.17 25.61 9.47
C GLY A 283 7.42 24.38 10.36
N THR A 284 6.39 23.77 10.96
CA THR A 284 6.53 22.55 11.75
C THR A 284 7.07 21.41 10.87
N CYS A 285 8.08 20.71 11.38
CA CYS A 285 8.68 19.55 10.70
C CYS A 285 8.25 18.23 11.36
N PHE A 286 8.10 17.19 10.56
CA PHE A 286 7.75 15.84 11.00
C PHE A 286 8.69 14.80 10.40
N LEU A 287 9.03 13.77 11.19
CA LEU A 287 9.63 12.52 10.72
C LEU A 287 8.56 11.43 10.72
N LEU A 288 8.37 10.75 9.59
CA LEU A 288 7.41 9.65 9.46
C LEU A 288 8.13 8.35 9.16
N TYR A 289 7.88 7.33 9.97
CA TYR A 289 8.44 6.00 9.76
C TYR A 289 7.47 5.14 8.92
N PRO A 290 7.96 4.53 7.83
CA PRO A 290 7.09 3.82 6.87
C PRO A 290 6.36 2.61 7.48
N ASN A 291 7.02 1.86 8.38
CA ASN A 291 6.52 0.56 8.86
C ASN A 291 5.68 0.63 10.15
N GLY A 292 4.91 1.71 10.34
CA GLY A 292 4.06 1.80 11.53
C GLY A 292 3.23 3.07 11.67
N GLY A 293 3.19 3.91 10.64
CA GLY A 293 2.40 5.15 10.63
C GLY A 293 2.78 6.14 11.73
N ARG A 294 3.96 5.97 12.36
CA ARG A 294 4.41 6.83 13.45
C ARG A 294 4.99 8.11 12.88
N ALA A 295 4.40 9.23 13.27
CA ALA A 295 4.91 10.56 12.98
C ALA A 295 5.43 11.21 14.27
N PHE A 296 6.59 11.84 14.19
CA PHE A 296 7.19 12.60 15.28
C PHE A 296 7.35 14.06 14.86
N LYS A 297 6.81 14.99 15.64
CA LYS A 297 7.12 16.41 15.49
C LYS A 297 8.57 16.64 15.94
N VAL A 298 9.36 17.30 15.10
CA VAL A 298 10.78 17.57 15.35
C VAL A 298 11.13 19.03 15.10
N GLY A 299 12.26 19.47 15.66
CA GLY A 299 12.86 20.75 15.31
C GLY A 299 13.34 20.75 13.85
N GLN A 300 13.36 21.94 13.23
CA GLN A 300 13.83 22.10 11.86
C GLN A 300 15.29 21.70 11.69
N ASP A 301 16.12 21.96 12.71
CA ASP A 301 17.52 21.54 12.78
C ASP A 301 17.66 20.01 12.71
N VAL A 302 16.84 19.28 13.47
CA VAL A 302 16.77 17.82 13.45
C VAL A 302 16.36 17.33 12.06
N ALA A 303 15.33 17.94 11.47
CA ALA A 303 14.84 17.57 10.15
C ALA A 303 15.92 17.76 9.06
N ILE A 304 16.65 18.88 9.10
CA ILE A 304 17.77 19.17 8.20
C ILE A 304 18.89 18.14 8.35
N LEU A 305 19.29 17.83 9.59
CA LEU A 305 20.35 16.85 9.86
C LEU A 305 19.95 15.45 9.37
N VAL A 306 18.70 15.04 9.61
CA VAL A 306 18.20 13.75 9.12
C VAL A 306 18.14 13.74 7.59
N GLU A 307 17.62 14.78 6.96
CA GLU A 307 17.54 14.89 5.49
C GLU A 307 18.93 14.77 4.86
N ALA A 308 19.88 15.56 5.33
CA ALA A 308 21.24 15.53 4.81
C ALA A 308 21.86 14.13 4.91
N LYS A 309 21.61 13.43 6.02
CA LYS A 309 22.11 12.08 6.25
C LYS A 309 21.45 11.01 5.37
N ILE A 310 20.15 11.12 5.10
CA ILE A 310 19.45 10.12 4.28
C ILE A 310 19.57 10.40 2.77
N ALA A 311 19.67 11.66 2.38
CA ALA A 311 19.76 12.10 1.00
C ALA A 311 21.19 12.04 0.43
N CYS A 312 22.22 12.01 1.29
CA CYS A 312 23.61 11.91 0.88
C CYS A 312 24.14 10.50 1.12
N GLY A 313 24.86 9.93 0.15
CA GLY A 313 25.46 8.60 0.26
C GLY A 313 26.74 8.52 1.10
N ASP A 314 27.31 9.66 1.48
CA ASP A 314 28.54 9.77 2.28
C ASP A 314 28.37 10.78 3.43
N GLN A 315 29.02 10.49 4.56
CA GLN A 315 28.93 11.31 5.76
C GLN A 315 29.53 12.71 5.57
N ARG A 316 30.64 12.86 4.83
CA ARG A 316 31.23 14.20 4.62
C ARG A 316 30.33 15.07 3.75
N GLN A 317 29.70 14.47 2.73
CA GLN A 317 28.71 15.17 1.93
C GLN A 317 27.49 15.56 2.78
N ALA A 318 26.98 14.65 3.62
CA ALA A 318 25.90 14.94 4.56
C ALA A 318 26.26 16.10 5.50
N ASP A 319 27.47 16.10 6.07
CA ASP A 319 27.95 17.16 6.96
C ASP A 319 28.00 18.51 6.26
N ALA A 320 28.52 18.56 5.03
CA ALA A 320 28.61 19.78 4.23
C ALA A 320 27.22 20.33 3.85
N VAL A 321 26.29 19.46 3.47
CA VAL A 321 24.91 19.83 3.13
C VAL A 321 24.18 20.36 4.36
N ALA A 322 24.27 19.66 5.50
CA ALA A 322 23.67 20.10 6.74
C ALA A 322 24.26 21.44 7.22
N ALA A 323 25.58 21.60 7.17
CA ALA A 323 26.26 22.83 7.55
C ALA A 323 25.76 24.03 6.73
N ALA A 324 25.64 23.84 5.41
CA ALA A 324 25.14 24.87 4.51
C ALA A 324 23.68 25.23 4.79
N ALA A 325 22.82 24.24 5.06
CA ALA A 325 21.41 24.46 5.37
C ALA A 325 21.19 25.11 6.76
N LEU A 326 22.03 24.81 7.74
CA LEU A 326 21.97 25.38 9.10
C LEU A 326 22.71 26.71 9.24
N GLY A 327 23.58 27.06 8.29
CA GLY A 327 24.42 28.26 8.38
C GLY A 327 25.54 28.14 9.42
N VAL A 328 26.08 26.93 9.64
CA VAL A 328 27.15 26.64 10.61
C VAL A 328 28.41 26.09 9.92
N GLY A 329 29.53 26.00 10.64
CA GLY A 329 30.73 25.32 10.13
C GLY A 329 30.54 23.81 10.00
N ALA A 330 31.13 23.19 8.97
CA ALA A 330 31.07 21.72 8.78
C ALA A 330 31.61 20.94 9.99
N ASP A 331 32.62 21.47 10.67
CA ASP A 331 33.23 20.86 11.86
C ASP A 331 32.28 20.83 13.08
N GLU A 332 31.22 21.64 13.08
CA GLU A 332 30.24 21.70 14.16
C GLU A 332 29.14 20.63 14.03
N VAL A 333 28.90 20.13 12.82
CA VAL A 333 27.81 19.22 12.49
C VAL A 333 27.91 17.86 13.20
N PRO A 334 29.09 17.20 13.31
CA PRO A 334 29.23 15.98 14.10
C PRO A 334 28.79 16.14 15.56
N GLY A 335 29.06 17.31 16.13
CA GLY A 335 28.60 17.67 17.48
C GLY A 335 27.08 17.75 17.59
N LEU A 336 26.39 18.22 16.55
CA LEU A 336 24.93 18.27 16.49
C LEU A 336 24.31 16.87 16.36
N TYR A 337 24.89 15.99 15.52
CA TYR A 337 24.43 14.60 15.43
C TYR A 337 24.50 13.87 16.78
N SER A 338 25.57 14.10 17.57
CA SER A 338 25.70 13.46 18.89
C SER A 338 24.61 13.85 19.90
N ARG A 339 23.92 14.97 19.67
CA ARG A 339 22.82 15.45 20.51
C ARG A 339 21.46 14.91 20.06
N LEU A 340 21.37 14.38 18.84
CA LEU A 340 20.17 13.72 18.34
C LEU A 340 19.98 12.39 19.06
N ARG A 341 19.04 12.33 20.00
CA ARG A 341 18.50 11.07 20.50
C ARG A 341 17.48 10.52 19.51
N LEU A 342 17.93 10.16 18.30
CA LEU A 342 17.09 9.42 17.38
C LEU A 342 17.00 7.96 17.87
N PRO A 343 15.83 7.31 17.79
CA PRO A 343 15.78 5.84 17.86
C PRO A 343 16.73 5.29 16.81
N GLU A 344 17.54 4.27 17.13
CA GLU A 344 18.54 3.70 16.21
C GLU A 344 17.91 3.52 14.81
N MET A 345 18.31 4.36 13.85
CA MET A 345 17.97 4.21 12.44
C MET A 345 18.79 3.05 11.88
N ARG A 346 18.46 1.83 12.27
CA ARG A 346 19.05 0.64 11.65
C ARG A 346 18.50 0.58 10.24
N ALA A 347 19.39 0.67 9.25
CA ALA A 347 19.12 0.19 7.91
C ALA A 347 18.71 -1.29 8.05
N ALA A 348 17.48 -1.60 7.63
CA ALA A 348 17.05 -2.98 7.41
C ALA A 348 17.77 -3.53 6.19
#